data_AF-A0A855X423-F1
#
_entry.id   AF-A0A855X423-F1
#
_cell.length_a   1.000
_cell.length_b   1.000
_cell.length_c   1.000
_cell.angle_alpha   90.00
_cell.angle_beta   90.00
_cell.angle_gamma   90.00
#
_symmetry.space_group_name_H-M   'P 1'
#
loop_
_entity.id
_entity.type
_entity.pdbx_description
1 polymer ?
#
loop_
_entity_poly.entity_id
_entity_poly.type
_entity_poly.pdbx_seq_one_letter_code
_entity_poly.pdbx_strand_id
1 'polypeptide(L)'
;MLQITTSRFTARFITLVLKGNGMPRKQEDRHILFLSALLGLESGREYTETQLNEQLRQWSDQFGDNVGLDHVSLRRSLVDEHFLARDAAGKGYTFRKENLPYTLDSAIWSLNLTEVIDHAKMEIEERKRLHQKDGK
;
A
#
# COMPACT_ATOMS: atom_id res chain seq x y z
N MET A 1 -3.42 17.80 -11.65
CA MET A 1 -2.86 16.92 -10.60
C MET A 1 -3.97 15.95 -10.20
N LEU A 2 -3.72 14.64 -10.15
CA LEU A 2 -4.75 13.65 -9.80
C LEU A 2 -4.91 13.65 -8.27
N GLN A 3 -6.15 13.74 -7.78
CA GLN A 3 -6.45 13.64 -6.36
C GLN A 3 -6.88 12.22 -6.00
N ILE A 4 -6.29 11.66 -4.94
CA ILE A 4 -6.70 10.39 -4.36
C ILE A 4 -7.36 10.69 -3.02
N THR A 5 -8.66 10.45 -2.96
CA THR A 5 -9.44 10.61 -1.73
C THR A 5 -9.24 9.40 -0.82
N THR A 6 -9.49 9.59 0.48
CA THR A 6 -9.39 8.52 1.48
C THR A 6 -10.31 7.35 1.13
N SER A 7 -11.56 7.63 0.72
CA SER A 7 -12.54 6.61 0.32
C SER A 7 -12.14 5.83 -0.93
N ARG A 8 -11.54 6.50 -1.92
CA ARG A 8 -11.05 5.85 -3.14
C ARG A 8 -9.84 4.98 -2.82
N PHE A 9 -8.90 5.51 -2.04
CA PHE A 9 -7.71 4.78 -1.61
C PHE A 9 -8.08 3.48 -0.87
N THR A 10 -8.93 3.56 0.16
CA THR A 10 -9.31 2.38 0.96
C THR A 10 -10.07 1.35 0.13
N ALA A 11 -11.05 1.77 -0.69
CA ALA A 11 -11.83 0.86 -1.52
C ALA A 11 -10.96 0.09 -2.53
N ARG A 12 -10.00 0.79 -3.17
CA ARG A 12 -9.07 0.14 -4.10
C ARG A 12 -8.08 -0.74 -3.35
N PHE A 13 -7.48 -0.26 -2.27
CA PHE A 13 -6.54 -1.04 -1.45
C PHE A 13 -7.15 -2.36 -0.98
N ILE A 14 -8.35 -2.33 -0.40
CA ILE A 14 -9.11 -3.53 0.00
C ILE A 14 -9.29 -4.49 -1.17
N THR A 15 -9.70 -3.97 -2.33
CA THR A 15 -9.92 -4.79 -3.53
C THR A 15 -8.64 -5.48 -3.97
N LEU A 16 -7.52 -4.76 -3.99
CA LEU A 16 -6.22 -5.27 -4.43
C LEU A 16 -5.66 -6.30 -3.45
N VAL A 17 -5.74 -6.04 -2.15
CA VAL A 17 -5.20 -6.94 -1.13
C VAL A 17 -6.05 -8.20 -0.95
N LEU A 18 -7.39 -8.09 -0.98
CA LEU A 18 -8.26 -9.24 -0.73
C LEU A 18 -8.61 -10.06 -1.97
N LYS A 19 -8.58 -9.44 -3.16
CA LYS A 19 -9.01 -10.06 -4.42
C LYS A 19 -7.98 -9.95 -5.53
N GLY A 20 -6.78 -9.46 -5.21
CA GLY A 20 -5.67 -9.39 -6.16
C GLY A 20 -5.31 -10.76 -6.72
N ASN A 21 -4.74 -10.74 -7.91
CA ASN A 21 -4.14 -11.92 -8.51
C ASN A 21 -2.87 -11.50 -9.25
N GLY A 22 -1.86 -11.13 -8.46
CA GLY A 22 -0.61 -10.57 -8.92
C GLY A 22 -0.66 -9.06 -9.17
N MET A 23 0.42 -8.56 -9.81
CA MET A 23 0.68 -7.12 -9.93
C MET A 23 -0.38 -6.39 -10.78
N PRO A 24 -0.95 -5.27 -10.30
CA PRO A 24 -1.96 -4.54 -11.06
C PRO A 24 -1.41 -3.94 -12.36
N ARG A 25 -2.16 -4.14 -13.46
CA ARG A 25 -1.82 -3.54 -14.76
C ARG A 25 -2.13 -2.04 -14.82
N LYS A 26 -3.15 -1.59 -14.08
CA LYS A 26 -3.51 -0.16 -14.00
C LYS A 26 -2.51 0.57 -13.13
N GLN A 27 -1.95 1.66 -13.65
CA GLN A 27 -0.95 2.45 -12.94
C GLN A 27 -1.46 2.98 -11.60
N GLU A 28 -2.68 3.51 -11.58
CA GLU A 28 -3.28 4.02 -10.35
C GLU A 28 -3.35 2.96 -9.24
N ASP A 29 -3.73 1.73 -9.58
CA ASP A 29 -3.81 0.63 -8.61
C ASP A 29 -2.42 0.26 -8.07
N ARG A 30 -1.38 0.26 -8.93
CA ARG A 30 0.00 0.07 -8.47
C ARG A 30 0.41 1.18 -7.50
N HIS A 31 0.09 2.42 -7.85
CA HIS A 31 0.45 3.57 -7.03
C HIS A 31 -0.29 3.55 -5.68
N ILE A 32 -1.51 3.03 -5.62
CA ILE A 32 -2.21 2.83 -4.34
C ILE A 32 -1.47 1.82 -3.46
N LEU A 33 -0.97 0.71 -4.02
CA LEU A 33 -0.13 -0.24 -3.28
C LEU A 33 1.17 0.41 -2.80
N PHE A 34 1.85 1.15 -3.67
CA PHE A 34 3.07 1.86 -3.32
C PHE A 34 2.85 2.88 -2.22
N LEU A 35 1.82 3.71 -2.34
CA LEU A 35 1.43 4.66 -1.29
C LEU A 35 1.16 3.94 0.02
N SER A 36 0.41 2.83 0.00
CA SER A 36 0.11 2.06 1.21
C SER A 36 1.37 1.55 1.93
N ALA A 37 2.42 1.19 1.19
CA ALA A 37 3.71 0.78 1.76
C ALA A 37 4.49 1.94 2.38
N LEU A 38 4.24 3.18 1.96
CA LEU A 38 4.91 4.38 2.48
C LEU A 38 4.23 4.95 3.73
N LEU A 39 3.01 4.53 4.08
CA LEU A 39 2.31 5.01 5.28
C LEU A 39 3.08 4.70 6.58
N GLY A 40 3.86 3.62 6.59
CA GLY A 40 4.73 3.27 7.72
C GLY A 40 6.05 4.05 7.76
N LEU A 41 6.35 4.86 6.74
CA LEU A 41 7.59 5.64 6.66
C LEU A 41 7.38 7.09 7.07
N GLU A 42 8.39 7.63 7.74
CA GLU A 42 8.48 9.02 8.13
C GLU A 42 8.97 9.86 6.95
N SER A 43 8.22 10.92 6.61
CA SER A 43 8.60 11.83 5.53
C SER A 43 9.87 12.61 5.88
N GLY A 44 10.81 12.67 4.95
CA GLY A 44 12.06 13.40 5.09
C GLY A 44 13.16 12.66 5.87
N ARG A 45 12.84 11.53 6.48
CA ARG A 45 13.82 10.68 7.15
C ARG A 45 14.62 9.87 6.13
N GLU A 46 15.92 9.75 6.39
CA GLU A 46 16.80 8.85 5.67
C GLU A 46 16.78 7.46 6.30
N TYR A 47 16.60 6.45 5.46
CA TYR A 47 16.58 5.04 5.80
C TYR A 47 17.76 4.35 5.14
N THR A 48 18.47 3.51 5.89
CA THR A 48 19.38 2.52 5.29
C THR A 48 18.59 1.46 4.53
N GLU A 49 19.25 0.74 3.61
CA GLU A 49 18.62 -0.39 2.92
C GLU A 49 18.01 -1.41 3.90
N THR A 50 18.73 -1.76 4.97
CA THR A 50 18.24 -2.72 5.96
C THR A 50 16.99 -2.23 6.67
N GLN A 51 16.97 -0.96 7.11
CA GLN A 51 15.80 -0.39 7.78
C GLN A 51 14.59 -0.32 6.84
N LEU A 52 14.82 0.09 5.59
CA LEU A 52 13.76 0.15 4.60
C LEU A 52 13.21 -1.24 4.27
N ASN A 53 14.10 -2.22 4.05
CA ASN A 53 13.70 -3.59 3.75
C ASN A 53 12.87 -4.20 4.87
N GLU A 54 13.17 -3.90 6.12
CA GLU A 54 12.38 -4.37 7.27
C GLU A 54 10.95 -3.81 7.25
N GLN A 55 10.80 -2.50 7.02
CA GLN A 55 9.48 -1.86 6.91
C GLN A 55 8.67 -2.41 5.73
N LEU A 56 9.31 -2.55 4.57
CA LEU A 56 8.67 -3.07 3.36
C LEU A 56 8.34 -4.56 3.48
N ARG A 57 9.14 -5.33 4.24
CA ARG A 57 8.86 -6.73 4.56
C ARG A 57 7.61 -6.86 5.42
N GLN A 58 7.52 -6.06 6.48
CA GLN A 58 6.32 -6.07 7.34
C GLN A 58 5.06 -5.75 6.54
N TRP A 59 5.14 -4.79 5.61
CA TRP A 59 4.04 -4.50 4.70
C TRP A 59 3.76 -5.66 3.72
N SER A 60 4.78 -6.26 3.10
CA SER A 60 4.58 -7.36 2.13
C SER A 60 4.01 -8.61 2.78
N ASP A 61 4.45 -8.93 3.99
CA ASP A 61 3.98 -10.11 4.72
C ASP A 61 2.50 -9.95 5.14
N GLN A 62 2.02 -8.72 5.29
CA GLN A 62 0.63 -8.43 5.64
C GLN A 62 -0.30 -8.28 4.43
N PHE A 63 0.20 -7.68 3.34
CA PHE A 63 -0.65 -7.21 2.24
C PHE A 63 -0.16 -7.63 0.84
N GLY A 64 1.05 -8.16 0.73
CA GLY A 64 1.75 -8.43 -0.53
C GLY A 64 1.39 -9.75 -1.22
N ASP A 65 0.90 -10.75 -0.46
CA ASP A 65 0.69 -12.12 -0.95
C ASP A 65 -0.14 -12.19 -2.23
N ASN A 66 -1.31 -11.55 -2.23
CA ASN A 66 -2.25 -11.61 -3.37
C ASN A 66 -1.83 -10.74 -4.55
N VAL A 67 -0.89 -9.82 -4.36
CA VAL A 67 -0.41 -8.89 -5.41
C VAL A 67 0.98 -9.25 -5.93
N GLY A 68 1.61 -10.30 -5.38
CA GLY A 68 2.90 -10.80 -5.82
C GLY A 68 4.04 -9.80 -5.60
N LEU A 69 3.94 -8.97 -4.56
CA LEU A 69 4.95 -7.97 -4.21
C LEU A 69 5.74 -8.42 -2.97
N ASP A 70 6.95 -8.88 -3.19
CA ASP A 70 7.94 -9.02 -2.13
C ASP A 70 8.63 -7.67 -1.81
N HIS A 71 9.22 -7.54 -0.63
CA HIS A 71 9.91 -6.32 -0.18
C HIS A 71 11.04 -5.82 -1.11
N VAL A 72 11.74 -6.70 -1.82
CA VAL A 72 12.82 -6.31 -2.77
C VAL A 72 12.21 -5.72 -4.03
N SER A 73 11.23 -6.41 -4.62
CA SER A 73 10.49 -5.95 -5.79
C SER A 73 9.78 -4.63 -5.50
N LEU A 74 9.14 -4.51 -4.33
CA LEU A 74 8.49 -3.29 -3.85
C LEU A 74 9.49 -2.13 -3.70
N ARG A 75 10.64 -2.34 -3.06
CA ARG A 75 11.68 -1.30 -2.94
C ARG A 75 12.12 -0.80 -4.31
N ARG A 76 12.40 -1.71 -5.24
CA ARG A 76 12.84 -1.35 -6.60
C ARG A 76 11.77 -0.52 -7.31
N SER A 77 10.52 -0.99 -7.30
CA SER A 77 9.42 -0.24 -7.91
C SER A 77 9.20 1.14 -7.29
N LEU A 78 9.37 1.29 -5.96
CA LEU A 78 9.27 2.59 -5.30
C LEU A 78 10.37 3.57 -5.76
N VAL A 79 11.57 3.08 -6.04
CA VAL A 79 12.66 3.91 -6.60
C VAL A 79 12.41 4.22 -8.07
N ASP A 80 12.07 3.19 -8.86
CA ASP A 80 11.85 3.33 -10.31
C ASP A 80 10.66 4.27 -10.62
N GLU A 81 9.61 4.22 -9.81
CA GLU A 81 8.43 5.11 -9.92
C GLU A 81 8.61 6.42 -9.11
N HIS A 82 9.83 6.71 -8.63
CA HIS A 82 10.22 7.98 -7.98
C HIS A 82 9.48 8.31 -6.66
N PHE A 83 8.91 7.31 -5.99
CA PHE A 83 8.34 7.46 -4.64
C PHE A 83 9.42 7.51 -3.56
N LEU A 84 10.55 6.86 -3.79
CA LEU A 84 11.73 6.91 -2.94
C LEU A 84 12.90 7.52 -3.70
N ALA A 85 13.55 8.52 -3.10
CA ALA A 85 14.85 8.98 -3.55
C ALA A 85 15.93 8.03 -3.01
N ARG A 86 16.88 7.66 -3.86
CA ARG A 86 18.09 6.93 -3.49
C ARG A 86 19.28 7.89 -3.54
N ASP A 87 20.15 7.86 -2.54
CA ASP A 87 21.37 8.66 -2.55
C ASP A 87 22.34 8.21 -3.66
N ALA A 88 23.32 9.06 -3.99
CA ALA A 88 24.30 8.78 -5.04
C ALA A 88 25.21 7.58 -4.71
N ALA A 89 25.44 7.30 -3.42
CA ALA A 89 26.21 6.14 -2.98
C ALA A 89 25.38 4.84 -2.97
N GLY A 90 24.07 4.93 -3.14
CA GLY A 90 23.14 3.81 -3.19
C GLY A 90 22.87 3.14 -1.83
N LYS A 91 23.15 3.82 -0.72
CA LYS A 91 23.07 3.34 0.67
C LYS A 91 21.91 3.94 1.47
N GLY A 92 21.41 5.09 1.05
CA GLY A 92 20.36 5.85 1.71
C GLY A 92 19.11 5.97 0.86
N TYR A 93 17.95 5.89 1.52
CA TYR A 93 16.62 6.01 0.92
C TYR A 93 15.83 7.08 1.66
N THR A 94 15.19 7.97 0.93
CA THR A 94 14.40 9.05 1.52
C THR A 94 13.04 9.12 0.84
N PHE A 95 11.99 9.05 1.64
CA PHE A 95 10.62 9.33 1.23
C PHE A 95 10.30 10.81 1.49
N ARG A 96 9.63 11.48 0.55
CA ARG A 96 9.12 12.85 0.74
C ARG A 96 7.71 12.96 0.20
N LYS A 97 6.75 13.31 1.06
CA LYS A 97 5.33 13.48 0.70
C LYS A 97 5.13 14.53 -0.39
N GLU A 98 6.01 15.53 -0.42
CA GLU A 98 5.95 16.67 -1.34
C GLU A 98 6.30 16.28 -2.78
N ASN A 99 7.00 15.16 -2.98
CA ASN A 99 7.44 14.68 -4.30
C ASN A 99 6.43 13.74 -4.95
N LEU A 100 5.30 13.46 -4.30
CA LEU A 100 4.31 12.52 -4.82
C LEU A 100 3.59 13.10 -6.05
N PRO A 101 3.30 12.28 -7.08
CA PRO A 101 2.58 12.72 -8.27
C PRO A 101 1.08 12.97 -8.02
N TYR A 102 0.62 12.84 -6.77
CA TYR A 102 -0.78 12.94 -6.35
C TYR A 102 -0.98 13.94 -5.23
N THR A 103 -2.14 14.57 -5.23
CA THR A 103 -2.68 15.20 -4.02
C THR A 103 -3.42 14.14 -3.22
N LEU A 104 -2.99 13.91 -1.99
CA LEU A 104 -3.60 12.94 -1.08
C LEU A 104 -4.41 13.66 -0.01
N ASP A 105 -5.58 13.12 0.30
CA ASP A 105 -6.29 13.52 1.52
C ASP A 105 -5.37 13.25 2.73
N SER A 106 -5.28 14.22 3.64
CA SER A 106 -4.41 14.12 4.81
C SER A 106 -4.74 12.92 5.70
N ALA A 107 -6.02 12.53 5.75
CA ALA A 107 -6.51 11.37 6.51
C ALA A 107 -5.91 10.03 6.04
N ILE A 108 -5.42 9.93 4.80
CA ILE A 108 -4.73 8.73 4.31
C ILE A 108 -3.50 8.42 5.17
N TRP A 109 -2.75 9.43 5.58
CA TRP A 109 -1.52 9.26 6.38
C TRP A 109 -1.78 8.75 7.80
N SER A 110 -3.01 8.82 8.28
CA SER A 110 -3.43 8.35 9.60
C SER A 110 -4.20 7.03 9.56
N LEU A 111 -4.30 6.38 8.40
CA LEU A 111 -5.03 5.11 8.28
C LEU A 111 -4.28 3.97 8.97
N ASN A 112 -5.01 3.17 9.73
CA ASN A 112 -4.58 1.84 10.13
C ASN A 112 -5.00 0.82 9.06
N LEU A 113 -4.06 0.45 8.17
CA LEU A 113 -4.35 -0.46 7.05
C LEU A 113 -4.81 -1.85 7.50
N THR A 114 -4.30 -2.32 8.64
CA THR A 114 -4.69 -3.60 9.23
C THR A 114 -6.16 -3.56 9.62
N GLU A 115 -6.60 -2.52 10.35
CA GLU A 115 -8.01 -2.34 10.70
C GLU A 115 -8.89 -2.23 9.46
N VAL A 116 -8.46 -1.48 8.44
CA VAL A 116 -9.20 -1.34 7.17
C VAL A 116 -9.45 -2.71 6.52
N ILE A 117 -8.44 -3.58 6.50
CA ILE A 117 -8.55 -4.92 5.92
C ILE A 117 -9.39 -5.86 6.81
N ASP A 118 -9.21 -5.81 8.13
CA ASP A 118 -9.95 -6.66 9.06
C ASP A 118 -11.45 -6.33 9.05
N HIS A 119 -11.82 -5.05 9.05
CA HIS A 119 -13.20 -4.62 8.87
C HIS A 119 -13.79 -5.13 7.55
N ALA A 120 -13.05 -5.02 6.45
CA ALA A 120 -13.51 -5.50 5.15
C ALA A 120 -13.70 -7.03 5.11
N LYS A 121 -12.81 -7.80 5.76
CA LYS A 121 -12.96 -9.25 5.89
C LYS A 121 -14.21 -9.61 6.69
N MET A 122 -14.45 -8.94 7.82
CA MET A 122 -15.64 -9.16 8.66
C MET A 122 -16.93 -8.88 7.87
N GLU A 123 -17.00 -7.79 7.11
CA GLU A 123 -18.17 -7.49 6.27
C GLU A 123 -18.41 -8.56 5.20
N ILE A 124 -17.35 -9.09 4.58
CA ILE A 124 -17.46 -10.16 3.58
C ILE A 124 -17.99 -11.44 4.22
N GLU A 125 -17.50 -11.80 5.41
CA GLU A 125 -17.97 -12.97 6.13
C GLU A 125 -19.43 -12.85 6.56
N GLU A 126 -19.84 -11.69 7.06
CA GLU A 126 -21.23 -11.46 7.49
C GLU A 126 -22.20 -11.55 6.30
N ARG A 127 -21.84 -10.95 5.15
CA ARG A 127 -22.63 -11.08 3.92
C ARG A 127 -22.74 -12.53 3.45
N LYS A 128 -21.70 -13.35 3.63
CA LYS A 128 -21.76 -14.80 3.30
C LYS A 128 -22.72 -15.54 4.23
N ARG A 129 -22.72 -15.22 5.53
CA ARG A 129 -23.61 -15.86 6.53
C ARG A 129 -25.08 -15.56 6.28
N LEU A 130 -25.42 -14.32 5.92
CA LEU A 130 -26.80 -13.94 5.62
C LEU A 130 -27.33 -14.68 4.40
N HIS A 131 -26.58 -14.70 3.29
CA HIS A 131 -26.99 -15.45 2.09
C HIS A 131 -27.10 -16.96 2.30
N GLN A 132 -26.31 -17.56 3.20
CA GLN A 132 -26.43 -18.98 3.55
C GLN A 132 -27.66 -19.31 4.39
N LYS A 133 -28.18 -18.35 5.16
CA LYS A 133 -29.41 -18.52 5.95
C LYS A 133 -30.68 -18.35 5.11
N ASP A 134 -30.65 -17.48 4.10
CA ASP A 134 -31.80 -17.21 3.23
C ASP A 134 -32.00 -18.25 2.12
N GLY A 135 -30.98 -19.08 1.85
CA GLY A 135 -31.03 -20.16 0.85
C GLY A 135 -31.44 -21.53 1.39
N LYS A 136 -31.90 -21.62 2.64
CA LYS A 136 -32.26 -22.88 3.31
C LYS A 136 -33.72 -22.91 3.74
#